data_AF-A0A7D5RD52-F1
#
_entry.id   AF-A0A7D5RD52-F1
#
_cell.length_a   1.000
_cell.length_b   1.000
_cell.length_c   1.000
_cell.angle_alpha   90.00
_cell.angle_beta   90.00
_cell.angle_gamma   90.00
#
_symmetry.space_group_name_H-M   'P 1'
#
loop_
_entity.id
_entity.type
_entity.pdbx_description
1 polymer ?
#
loop_
_entity_poly.entity_id
_entity_poly.type
_entity_poly.pdbx_seq_one_letter_code
_entity_poly.pdbx_strand_id
1 'polypeptide(L)' 'MAKDHVCRDLLTEDKFNDDDEVLVIYKFKGTHKAHKIRCTYLQYKNLKSIPSVEYCRIIIK' A
#
# COMPACT_ATOMS: atom_id res chain seq x y z
N MET A 1 13.02 -28.06 7.63
CA MET A 1 11.83 -27.68 6.82
C MET A 1 11.66 -26.19 6.95
N ALA A 2 12.08 -25.43 5.93
CA ALA A 2 11.95 -23.98 5.91
C ALA A 2 10.46 -23.62 5.85
N LYS A 3 9.98 -22.80 6.80
CA LYS A 3 8.63 -22.27 6.74
C LYS A 3 8.65 -21.12 5.74
N ASP A 4 8.12 -21.40 4.56
CA ASP A 4 7.90 -20.46 3.49
C ASP A 4 7.38 -19.11 4.01
N HIS A 5 8.10 -18.10 3.58
CA HIS A 5 7.89 -16.68 3.77
C HIS A 5 6.58 -16.27 3.09
N VAL A 6 5.45 -16.54 3.75
CA VAL A 6 4.17 -15.99 3.34
C VAL A 6 4.17 -14.51 3.70
N CYS A 7 4.68 -13.67 2.79
CA CYS A 7 4.25 -12.28 2.68
C CYS A 7 2.77 -12.30 2.34
N ARG A 8 1.97 -12.54 3.37
CA ARG A 8 0.53 -12.64 3.30
C ARG A 8 0.08 -11.20 3.01
N ASP A 9 -0.34 -10.96 1.78
CA ASP A 9 -1.30 -9.91 1.42
C ASP A 9 -2.51 -10.07 2.38
N LEU A 10 -2.37 -9.58 3.63
CA LEU A 10 -3.28 -9.88 4.75
C LEU A 10 -4.14 -8.68 5.12
N LEU A 11 -4.48 -7.88 4.13
CA LEU A 11 -5.31 -6.71 4.32
C LEU A 11 -6.32 -6.70 3.17
N THR A 12 -7.30 -7.61 3.26
CA THR A 12 -8.54 -7.54 2.48
C THR A 12 -9.08 -6.12 2.61
N GLU A 13 -9.18 -5.43 1.48
CA GLU A 13 -9.63 -4.03 1.35
C GLU A 13 -10.96 -3.76 2.11
N ASP A 14 -11.76 -4.81 2.36
CA ASP A 14 -13.01 -4.84 3.14
C ASP A 14 -12.89 -4.52 4.64
N LYS A 15 -11.69 -4.38 5.21
CA LYS A 15 -11.49 -4.12 6.66
C LYS A 15 -11.06 -2.69 7.02
N PHE A 16 -11.02 -1.78 6.06
CA PHE A 16 -10.61 -0.39 6.29
C PHE A 16 -11.77 0.58 6.10
N ASN A 17 -11.97 1.42 7.11
CA ASN A 17 -12.78 2.62 6.96
C ASN A 17 -11.97 3.69 6.23
N ASP A 18 -12.62 4.60 5.52
CA ASP A 18 -11.95 5.65 4.74
C ASP A 18 -11.07 6.59 5.60
N ASP A 19 -11.41 6.75 6.88
CA ASP A 19 -10.66 7.52 7.88
C ASP A 19 -9.55 6.73 8.60
N ASP A 20 -9.39 5.43 8.34
CA ASP A 20 -8.38 4.59 8.98
C ASP A 20 -6.98 4.99 8.48
N GLU A 21 -6.06 5.29 9.39
CA GLU A 21 -4.67 5.58 9.02
C GLU A 21 -3.93 4.29 8.66
N VAL A 22 -3.28 4.31 7.49
CA VAL A 22 -2.51 3.18 6.95
C VAL A 22 -1.13 3.64 6.53
N LEU A 23 -0.13 2.77 6.71
CA LEU A 23 1.18 2.98 6.13
C LEU A 23 1.23 2.33 4.75
N VAL A 24 1.43 3.15 3.74
CA VAL A 24 1.48 2.75 2.33
C VAL A 24 2.91 2.84 1.82
N ILE A 25 3.32 1.84 1.03
CA ILE A 25 4.48 1.93 0.16
C ILE A 25 4.03 2.10 -1.28
N TYR A 26 4.58 3.10 -1.96
CA TYR A 26 4.29 3.36 -3.37
C TYR A 26 5.56 3.69 -4.15
N LYS A 27 5.50 3.51 -5.46
CA LYS A 27 6.59 3.85 -6.39
C LYS A 27 5.99 4.44 -7.66
N PHE A 28 6.56 5.53 -8.15
CA PHE A 28 6.17 6.11 -9.43
C PHE A 28 6.91 5.43 -10.60
N LYS A 29 6.27 5.38 -11.76
CA LYS A 29 6.90 4.95 -13.01
C LYS A 29 8.08 5.86 -13.31
N GLY A 30 9.24 5.26 -13.60
CA GLY A 30 10.47 5.98 -13.90
C GLY A 30 11.25 6.46 -12.67
N THR A 31 10.79 6.24 -11.44
CA THR A 31 11.62 6.47 -10.25
C THR A 31 12.34 5.18 -9.84
N HIS A 32 13.58 5.27 -9.39
CA HIS A 32 14.33 4.11 -8.87
C HIS A 32 14.04 3.80 -7.40
N LYS A 33 13.37 4.72 -6.70
CA LYS A 33 13.09 4.61 -5.26
C LYS A 33 11.59 4.50 -5.00
N ALA A 34 11.26 3.65 -4.03
CA ALA A 34 9.94 3.57 -3.44
C ALA A 34 9.84 4.52 -2.24
N HIS A 35 8.65 5.02 -1.99
CA HIS A 35 8.33 5.95 -0.92
C HIS A 35 7.34 5.31 0.04
N LYS A 36 7.45 5.65 1.32
CA LYS A 36 6.51 5.26 2.36
C LYS A 36 5.79 6.50 2.88
N ILE A 37 4.48 6.41 3.02
CA ILE A 37 3.65 7.50 3.54
C ILE A 37 2.59 6.94 4.49
N ARG A 38 2.34 7.64 5.60
CA ARG A 38 1.16 7.43 6.42
C ARG A 38 0.05 8.31 5.87
N CYS A 39 -1.06 7.71 5.51
CA CYS A 39 -2.20 8.40 4.94
C CYS A 39 -3.48 7.67 5.34
N THR A 40 -4.63 8.31 5.16
CA THR A 40 -5.90 7.61 5.37
C THR A 40 -6.15 6.60 4.26
N TYR A 41 -7.00 5.60 4.50
CA TYR A 41 -7.37 4.61 3.50
C TYR A 41 -7.99 5.25 2.24
N LEU A 42 -8.76 6.34 2.41
CA LEU A 42 -9.25 7.14 1.29
C LEU A 42 -8.11 7.73 0.45
N GLN A 43 -7.09 8.27 1.10
CA GLN A 43 -5.90 8.80 0.42
C GLN A 43 -5.11 7.69 -0.29
N TYR A 44 -5.01 6.50 0.31
CA TYR A 44 -4.44 5.32 -0.36
C TYR A 44 -5.18 4.97 -1.65
N LYS A 45 -6.53 4.93 -1.62
CA LYS A 45 -7.34 4.67 -2.83
C LYS A 45 -7.06 5.69 -3.93
N ASN A 46 -7.01 6.98 -3.55
CA ASN A 46 -6.70 8.06 -4.48
C ASN A 46 -5.29 7.91 -5.07
N LEU A 47 -4.30 7.56 -4.24
CA LEU A 47 -2.92 7.34 -4.67
C LEU A 47 -2.79 6.14 -5.61
N LYS A 48 -3.49 5.03 -5.32
CA LYS A 48 -3.55 3.82 -6.18
C LYS A 48 -4.20 4.10 -7.53
N SER A 49 -5.09 5.09 -7.60
CA SER A 49 -5.76 5.51 -8.86
C SER A 49 -4.85 6.35 -9.78
N ILE A 50 -3.71 6.85 -9.30
CA ILE A 50 -2.81 7.68 -10.11
C ILE A 50 -2.11 6.81 -11.18
N PRO A 51 -2.27 7.08 -12.48
CA PRO A 51 -1.71 6.24 -13.55
C PRO A 51 -0.17 6.26 -13.61
N SER A 52 0.45 7.28 -13.03
CA SER A 52 1.90 7.40 -12.87
C SER A 52 2.46 6.50 -11.77
N VAL A 53 1.62 5.91 -10.92
CA VAL A 53 2.06 4.98 -9.88
C VAL A 53 2.28 3.60 -10.50
N GLU A 54 3.49 3.08 -10.32
CA GLU A 54 3.89 1.75 -10.79
C GLU A 54 3.38 0.66 -9.85
N TYR A 55 3.47 0.89 -8.54
CA TYR A 55 2.80 0.07 -7.54
C TYR A 55 2.45 0.89 -6.28
N CYS A 56 1.39 0.49 -5.60
CA CYS A 56 0.91 1.08 -4.34
C CYS A 56 0.34 -0.04 -3.47
N ARG A 57 0.83 -0.21 -2.24
CA ARG A 57 0.39 -1.27 -1.33
C ARG A 57 0.43 -0.82 0.12
N ILE A 58 -0.51 -1.28 0.93
CA ILE A 58 -0.50 -1.07 2.38
C ILE A 58 0.48 -2.08 3.00
N ILE A 59 1.32 -1.62 3.94
CA ILE A 59 2.31 -2.46 4.63
C ILE A 59 2.08 -2.56 6.13
N ILE A 60 1.40 -1.60 6.76
CA ILE A 60 1.09 -1.59 8.20
C ILE A 60 -0.26 -0.87 8.41
N LYS A 61 -1.06 -1.37 9.35
CA LYS A 61 -2.21 -0.67 9.97
C LYS A 61 -1.74 -0.13 11.32
#